data_AF-B0TNG5-F1
#
_entry.id   AF-B0TNG5-F1
#
_cell.length_a   1.000
_cell.length_b   1.000
_cell.length_c   1.000
_cell.angle_alpha   90.00
_cell.angle_beta   90.00
_cell.angle_gamma   90.00
#
_symmetry.space_group_name_H-M   'P 1'
#
loop_
_entity.id
_entity.type
_entity.pdbx_description
1 polymer ?
#
loop_
_entity_poly.entity_id
_entity_poly.type
_entity_poly.pdbx_seq_one_letter_code
_entity_poly.pdbx_strand_id
1 'polypeptide(L)'
;MQRFSKIVRFCSVLVFMFVSTAALALDGLSFSHGDWQVVCDNTHTCRAVGYHNSELQSKQGEYAPVSVIFERAAGADEPVTAKVKFGQIAMDATDSSEAQGETVSLSINDTYQSQLRPELPAYEEMDLSFSGERELTKDQVSQLLNALTMKGRVSITFKSSTGDEWHLSTTGSTAVLLKMDDYQGLVGTPYGIVKKGQRTANIVQPNQAPVISIPLISGAVQQQPVTTDADRALAKDPEFVSRIQAAVNLSCDIAPVEDGKLDLTVARLSEHQLVVTSPCWFAAYNYGDGVWLVDDNAEIEPKLITDSATNYADGTIHEFMMGRGVGDCISARRYIWNGSEFILANSYSTGLCREIAPGGAWFLPTTVSTVIVGDDPAAGIDCRSEHAYSTEGMTKCALRELASVELKLTEVIESINALESVTANAELTAAFSQAQASWLTYRNDVCMAERLTYAEGTMGLPVLIGCKLELTEKRLRELQLTKESLIYREH
;
A
#
# COMPACT_ATOMS: atom_id res chain seq x y z
N MET A 1 41.35 22.47 70.49
CA MET A 1 40.75 23.77 70.12
C MET A 1 39.96 23.57 68.83
N GLN A 2 38.64 23.73 68.92
CA GLN A 2 37.69 23.55 67.83
C GLN A 2 37.94 24.56 66.69
N ARG A 3 37.86 24.10 65.43
CA ARG A 3 37.59 24.96 64.28
C ARG A 3 36.42 24.39 63.50
N PHE A 4 35.32 25.14 63.54
CA PHE A 4 34.12 24.99 62.72
C PHE A 4 34.47 25.18 61.24
N SER A 5 33.98 24.29 60.37
CA SER A 5 33.88 24.56 58.93
C SER A 5 32.40 24.52 58.52
N LYS A 6 31.97 25.59 57.84
CA LYS A 6 30.59 25.88 57.44
C LYS A 6 30.19 25.00 56.26
N ILE A 7 29.02 24.36 56.35
CA ILE A 7 28.35 23.68 55.24
C ILE A 7 27.56 24.72 54.45
N VAL A 8 27.94 24.91 53.18
CA VAL A 8 27.17 25.71 52.21
C VAL A 8 26.17 24.77 51.52
N ARG A 9 24.87 25.04 51.70
CA ARG A 9 23.77 24.38 50.97
C ARG A 9 23.61 25.06 49.60
N PHE A 10 23.90 24.33 48.52
CA PHE A 10 23.46 24.69 47.18
C PHE A 10 22.01 24.22 46.98
N CYS A 11 21.09 25.16 46.80
CA CYS A 11 19.75 24.88 46.29
C CYS A 11 19.82 24.79 44.76
N SER A 12 19.74 23.57 44.21
CA SER A 12 19.49 23.38 42.78
C SER A 12 18.01 23.56 42.50
N VAL A 13 17.66 24.64 41.80
CA VAL A 13 16.33 24.85 41.22
C VAL A 13 16.27 24.03 39.93
N LEU A 14 15.50 22.94 39.94
CA LEU A 14 15.20 22.16 38.74
C LEU A 14 14.16 22.92 37.91
N VAL A 15 14.59 23.50 36.79
CA VAL A 15 13.70 24.04 35.77
C VAL A 15 13.21 22.86 34.92
N PHE A 16 11.95 22.45 35.11
CA PHE A 16 11.27 21.54 34.20
C PHE A 16 10.97 22.30 32.89
N MET A 17 11.81 22.11 31.87
CA MET A 17 11.42 22.43 30.51
C MET A 17 10.29 21.48 30.10
N PHE A 18 9.08 22.01 29.99
CA PHE A 18 8.04 21.37 29.19
C PHE A 18 8.48 21.46 27.73
N VAL A 19 9.10 20.39 27.23
CA VAL A 19 9.22 20.20 25.79
C VAL A 19 7.83 19.86 25.30
N SER A 20 7.16 20.81 24.64
CA SER A 20 6.02 20.51 23.80
C SER A 20 6.49 19.53 22.73
N THR A 21 6.18 18.25 22.90
CA THR A 21 6.25 17.28 21.81
C THR A 21 5.24 17.74 20.77
N ALA A 22 5.71 18.47 19.76
CA ALA A 22 5.01 18.51 18.50
C ALA A 22 4.77 17.04 18.12
N ALA A 23 3.51 16.66 17.97
CA ALA A 23 3.16 15.36 17.46
C ALA A 23 3.88 15.22 16.11
N LEU A 24 4.89 14.33 16.06
CA LEU A 24 5.26 13.72 14.80
C LEU A 24 3.93 13.14 14.28
N ALA A 25 3.45 13.68 13.16
CA ALA A 25 2.34 13.09 12.45
C ALA A 25 2.64 11.59 12.35
N LEU A 26 1.72 10.74 12.80
CA LEU A 26 1.98 9.30 12.84
C LEU A 26 2.18 8.81 11.41
N ASP A 27 3.44 8.58 11.02
CA ASP A 27 3.84 7.84 9.83
C ASP A 27 3.49 6.35 10.05
N GLY A 28 2.20 6.04 10.03
CA GLY A 28 1.67 4.72 10.30
C GLY A 28 2.12 4.10 11.63
N LEU A 29 1.75 2.84 11.84
CA LEU A 29 2.27 2.00 12.93
C LEU A 29 2.63 0.64 12.36
N SER A 30 3.77 0.09 12.77
CA SER A 30 4.08 -1.33 12.62
C SER A 30 4.51 -1.90 13.96
N PHE A 31 3.90 -3.01 14.37
CA PHE A 31 4.24 -3.71 15.61
C PHE A 31 4.08 -5.21 15.42
N SER A 32 5.09 -5.99 15.82
CA SER A 32 5.04 -7.45 15.79
C SER A 32 5.30 -8.02 17.18
N HIS A 33 4.66 -9.16 17.46
CA HIS A 33 4.90 -9.93 18.67
C HIS A 33 4.53 -11.39 18.42
N GLY A 34 5.48 -12.30 18.60
CA GLY A 34 5.27 -13.72 18.29
C GLY A 34 5.00 -13.94 16.81
N ASP A 35 3.92 -14.66 16.49
CA ASP A 35 3.53 -15.01 15.12
C ASP A 35 2.47 -14.03 14.55
N TRP A 36 2.41 -12.82 15.11
CA TRP A 36 1.42 -11.82 14.77
C TRP A 36 2.08 -10.46 14.54
N GLN A 37 1.44 -9.65 13.70
CA GLN A 37 1.78 -8.25 13.51
C GLN A 37 0.54 -7.38 13.29
N VAL A 38 0.64 -6.09 13.58
CA VAL A 38 -0.35 -5.09 13.20
C VAL A 38 0.34 -3.98 12.42
N VAL A 39 -0.29 -3.59 11.32
CA VAL A 39 0.09 -2.41 10.53
C VAL A 39 -1.11 -1.47 10.47
N CYS A 40 -0.91 -0.20 10.79
CA CYS A 40 -1.94 0.84 10.63
C CYS A 40 -1.46 1.92 9.68
N ASP A 41 -2.35 2.38 8.80
CA ASP A 41 -2.04 3.43 7.84
C ASP A 41 -2.40 4.84 8.35
N ASN A 42 -2.02 5.84 7.57
CA ASN A 42 -2.32 7.26 7.79
C ASN A 42 -3.81 7.63 7.67
N THR A 43 -4.70 6.70 7.29
CA THR A 43 -6.17 6.85 7.38
C THR A 43 -6.73 6.36 8.73
N HIS A 44 -5.84 5.86 9.59
CA HIS A 44 -6.10 5.19 10.86
C HIS A 44 -6.79 3.82 10.73
N THR A 45 -6.73 3.22 9.54
CA THR A 45 -7.18 1.84 9.33
C THR A 45 -6.07 0.89 9.75
N CYS A 46 -6.41 -0.12 10.55
CA CYS A 46 -5.45 -1.10 11.06
C CYS A 46 -5.73 -2.49 10.50
N ARG A 47 -4.64 -3.23 10.22
CA ARG A 47 -4.62 -4.60 9.74
C ARG A 47 -3.79 -5.46 10.70
N ALA A 48 -4.45 -6.32 11.46
CA ALA A 48 -3.78 -7.29 12.34
C ALA A 48 -3.70 -8.65 11.64
N VAL A 49 -2.48 -9.13 11.42
CA VAL A 49 -2.18 -10.35 10.69
C VAL A 49 -1.59 -11.40 11.62
N GLY A 50 -2.14 -12.61 11.57
CA GLY A 50 -1.61 -13.79 12.22
C GLY A 50 -1.11 -14.81 11.23
N TYR A 51 -0.09 -15.56 11.61
CA TYR A 51 0.49 -16.62 10.79
C TYR A 51 0.41 -17.97 11.51
N HIS A 52 0.64 -19.04 10.74
CA HIS A 52 0.87 -20.36 11.30
C HIS A 52 2.11 -20.37 12.23
N ASN A 53 2.17 -21.37 13.11
CA ASN A 53 3.35 -21.59 13.93
C ASN A 53 4.37 -22.39 13.12
N SER A 54 5.53 -21.80 12.82
CA SER A 54 6.61 -22.44 12.06
C SER A 54 7.23 -23.66 12.78
N GLU A 55 6.99 -23.84 14.07
CA GLU A 55 7.47 -24.98 14.86
C GLU A 55 6.50 -26.18 14.85
N LEU A 56 5.24 -25.98 14.42
CA LEU A 56 4.25 -27.04 14.30
C LEU A 56 4.20 -27.55 12.86
N GLN A 57 4.95 -28.62 12.58
CA GLN A 57 4.78 -29.40 11.35
C GLN A 57 3.42 -30.11 11.36
N SER A 58 2.78 -30.26 10.19
CA SER A 58 1.56 -31.05 10.08
C SER A 58 1.81 -32.50 10.54
N LYS A 59 0.75 -33.26 10.84
CA LYS A 59 0.88 -34.68 11.22
C LYS A 59 1.54 -35.55 10.14
N GLN A 60 1.65 -35.06 8.91
CA GLN A 60 2.37 -35.71 7.80
C GLN A 60 3.79 -35.17 7.59
N GLY A 61 4.28 -34.23 8.39
CA GLY A 61 5.59 -33.60 8.22
C GLY A 61 5.63 -32.53 7.11
N GLU A 62 4.47 -32.16 6.56
CA GLU A 62 4.36 -31.16 5.51
C GLU A 62 4.15 -29.75 6.10
N TYR A 63 4.80 -28.78 5.47
CA TYR A 63 4.66 -27.37 5.82
C TYR A 63 3.32 -26.86 5.31
N ALA A 64 2.41 -26.50 6.23
CA ALA A 64 1.04 -26.08 5.93
C ALA A 64 0.84 -24.60 6.32
N PRO A 65 1.30 -23.65 5.50
CA PRO A 65 1.22 -22.23 5.79
C PRO A 65 -0.23 -21.74 5.78
N VAL A 66 -0.61 -21.01 6.82
CA VAL A 66 -1.88 -20.26 6.87
C VAL A 66 -1.63 -18.87 7.42
N SER A 67 -2.41 -17.90 6.95
CA SER A 67 -2.48 -16.57 7.54
C SER A 67 -3.92 -16.07 7.62
N VAL A 68 -4.20 -15.27 8.64
CA VAL A 68 -5.47 -14.56 8.82
C VAL A 68 -5.17 -13.08 8.95
N ILE A 69 -5.94 -12.23 8.27
CA ILE A 69 -5.92 -10.79 8.43
C ILE A 69 -7.25 -10.32 9.03
N PHE A 70 -7.18 -9.45 10.04
CA PHE A 70 -8.29 -8.66 10.55
C PHE A 70 -8.09 -7.20 10.12
N GLU A 71 -9.13 -6.56 9.59
CA GLU A 71 -9.10 -5.15 9.22
C GLU A 71 -10.18 -4.37 9.97
N ARG A 72 -9.86 -3.16 10.41
CA ARG A 72 -10.83 -2.23 11.02
C ARG A 72 -10.41 -0.78 10.79
N ALA A 73 -11.31 0.05 10.27
CA ALA A 73 -11.16 1.51 10.25
C ALA A 73 -11.18 2.08 11.68
N ALA A 74 -10.57 3.24 11.91
CA ALA A 74 -10.76 3.92 13.20
C ALA A 74 -12.17 4.49 13.29
N GLY A 75 -12.73 4.51 14.51
CA GLY A 75 -14.08 5.00 14.76
C GLY A 75 -14.76 4.21 15.88
N ALA A 76 -15.88 4.74 16.36
CA ALA A 76 -16.74 4.03 17.30
C ALA A 76 -17.59 3.01 16.52
N ASP A 77 -17.66 1.77 17.03
CA ASP A 77 -18.47 0.69 16.43
C ASP A 77 -18.09 0.28 15.00
N GLU A 78 -16.89 0.62 14.54
CA GLU A 78 -16.40 0.18 13.23
C GLU A 78 -16.26 -1.36 13.20
N PRO A 79 -16.80 -2.04 12.17
CA PRO A 79 -16.77 -3.49 12.10
C PRO A 79 -15.35 -4.01 11.88
N VAL A 80 -15.01 -5.10 12.56
CA VAL A 80 -13.83 -5.89 12.21
C VAL A 80 -14.22 -6.87 11.12
N THR A 81 -13.55 -6.81 9.97
CA THR A 81 -13.64 -7.83 8.91
C THR A 81 -12.44 -8.74 8.99
N ALA A 82 -12.53 -9.93 8.40
CA ALA A 82 -11.36 -10.80 8.30
C ALA A 82 -11.38 -11.67 7.06
N LYS A 83 -10.17 -12.03 6.63
CA LYS A 83 -9.94 -13.02 5.56
C LYS A 83 -8.91 -14.03 6.02
N VAL A 84 -8.95 -15.21 5.42
CA VAL A 84 -7.94 -16.27 5.59
C VAL A 84 -7.34 -16.63 4.26
N LYS A 85 -6.04 -16.93 4.25
CA LYS A 85 -5.29 -17.40 3.09
C LYS A 85 -4.49 -18.63 3.48
N PHE A 86 -4.60 -19.66 2.65
CA PHE A 86 -3.83 -20.89 2.77
C PHE A 86 -2.70 -20.82 1.77
N GLY A 87 -1.48 -21.12 2.20
CA GLY A 87 -0.36 -21.00 1.30
C GLY A 87 -0.29 -22.17 0.32
N GLN A 88 0.05 -21.83 -0.91
CA GLN A 88 0.24 -22.74 -2.03
C GLN A 88 1.70 -22.57 -2.46
N ILE A 89 2.58 -23.51 -2.10
CA ILE A 89 4.03 -23.44 -2.41
C ILE A 89 4.35 -24.19 -3.72
N ALA A 90 3.37 -24.41 -4.58
CA ALA A 90 3.66 -24.91 -5.93
C ALA A 90 4.01 -23.71 -6.82
N MET A 91 5.29 -23.57 -7.16
CA MET A 91 5.73 -22.62 -8.21
C MET A 91 5.31 -23.08 -9.62
N ASP A 92 4.89 -24.33 -9.78
CA ASP A 92 4.24 -24.86 -10.99
C ASP A 92 2.72 -24.85 -10.81
N ALA A 93 2.10 -23.69 -11.00
CA ALA A 93 0.64 -23.57 -11.07
C ALA A 93 0.11 -24.02 -12.46
N THR A 94 0.69 -25.06 -13.07
CA THR A 94 0.10 -25.68 -14.27
C THR A 94 -1.10 -26.58 -13.93
N ASP A 95 -1.36 -26.80 -12.65
CA ASP A 95 -2.46 -27.64 -12.15
C ASP A 95 -3.46 -26.89 -11.26
N SER A 96 -3.61 -25.56 -11.41
CA SER A 96 -4.81 -24.88 -10.90
C SER A 96 -5.98 -25.06 -11.87
N SER A 97 -6.23 -26.30 -12.31
CA SER A 97 -7.62 -26.72 -12.39
C SER A 97 -8.09 -26.68 -10.95
N GLU A 98 -8.88 -25.66 -10.61
CA GLU A 98 -9.70 -25.64 -9.41
C GLU A 98 -10.02 -27.07 -8.96
N ALA A 99 -9.68 -27.40 -7.72
CA ALA A 99 -10.43 -28.42 -7.02
C ALA A 99 -11.87 -27.89 -6.89
N GLN A 100 -12.64 -27.95 -7.99
CA GLN A 100 -14.03 -27.53 -8.04
C GLN A 100 -14.78 -28.35 -7.00
N GLY A 101 -15.16 -27.70 -5.90
CA GLY A 101 -15.83 -28.34 -4.78
C GLY A 101 -14.97 -28.61 -3.53
N GLU A 102 -13.72 -28.15 -3.47
CA GLU A 102 -12.99 -28.16 -2.20
C GLU A 102 -13.65 -27.24 -1.18
N THR A 103 -13.96 -27.81 -0.02
CA THR A 103 -14.54 -27.09 1.10
C THR A 103 -13.55 -27.06 2.25
N VAL A 104 -13.40 -25.89 2.88
CA VAL A 104 -12.55 -25.73 4.06
C VAL A 104 -13.43 -25.42 5.26
N SER A 105 -13.14 -26.03 6.40
CA SER A 105 -13.83 -25.80 7.67
C SER A 105 -12.88 -25.22 8.71
N LEU A 106 -13.34 -24.22 9.45
CA LEU A 106 -12.68 -23.67 10.65
C LEU A 106 -13.15 -24.47 11.87
N SER A 107 -12.20 -24.97 12.67
CA SER A 107 -12.41 -25.59 13.98
C SER A 107 -11.70 -24.80 15.08
N ILE A 108 -12.40 -24.52 16.17
CA ILE A 108 -11.84 -23.90 17.39
C ILE A 108 -12.12 -24.81 18.59
N ASN A 109 -11.05 -25.31 19.21
CA ASN A 109 -11.08 -26.23 20.36
C ASN A 109 -12.03 -27.44 20.19
N ASP A 110 -12.30 -27.86 18.95
CA ASP A 110 -13.29 -28.88 18.58
C ASP A 110 -14.75 -28.57 19.04
N THR A 111 -14.99 -27.36 19.57
CA THR A 111 -16.30 -26.91 20.09
C THR A 111 -17.06 -26.04 19.09
N TYR A 112 -16.34 -25.36 18.21
CA TYR A 112 -16.91 -24.57 17.14
C TYR A 112 -16.41 -25.12 15.81
N GLN A 113 -17.32 -25.39 14.89
CA GLN A 113 -17.01 -25.84 13.53
C GLN A 113 -17.88 -25.07 12.55
N SER A 114 -17.27 -24.50 11.52
CA SER A 114 -17.96 -23.68 10.53
C SER A 114 -17.28 -23.77 9.18
N GLN A 115 -18.07 -23.99 8.13
CA GLN A 115 -17.57 -24.04 6.76
C GLN A 115 -17.24 -22.62 6.27
N LEU A 116 -16.07 -22.46 5.65
CA LEU A 116 -15.66 -21.20 5.04
C LEU A 116 -16.44 -20.91 3.76
N ARG A 117 -16.49 -19.63 3.39
CA ARG A 117 -16.99 -19.19 2.08
C ARG A 117 -16.08 -19.69 0.95
N PRO A 118 -16.57 -19.68 -0.30
CA PRO A 118 -15.73 -19.84 -1.48
C PRO A 118 -14.58 -18.83 -1.51
N GLU A 119 -13.57 -19.16 -2.30
CA GLU A 119 -12.46 -18.24 -2.59
C GLU A 119 -12.96 -16.97 -3.27
N LEU A 120 -12.34 -15.85 -2.93
CA LEU A 120 -12.54 -14.56 -3.59
C LEU A 120 -11.80 -14.56 -4.93
N PRO A 121 -12.33 -13.85 -5.96
CA PRO A 121 -11.58 -13.63 -7.19
C PRO A 121 -10.21 -13.00 -6.92
N ALA A 122 -9.22 -13.37 -7.73
CA ALA A 122 -7.92 -12.71 -7.73
C ALA A 122 -8.07 -11.20 -8.00
N TYR A 123 -7.17 -10.41 -7.43
CA TYR A 123 -7.14 -8.96 -7.60
C TYR A 123 -5.70 -8.45 -7.57
N GLU A 124 -5.50 -7.24 -8.09
CA GLU A 124 -4.21 -6.56 -8.09
C GLU A 124 -4.31 -5.27 -7.27
N GLU A 125 -3.33 -5.04 -6.39
CA GLU A 125 -3.19 -3.80 -5.62
C GLU A 125 -1.72 -3.37 -5.64
N MET A 126 -1.45 -2.13 -6.06
CA MET A 126 -0.10 -1.56 -6.18
C MET A 126 0.88 -2.49 -6.93
N ASP A 127 0.48 -2.94 -8.13
CA ASP A 127 1.22 -3.85 -9.01
C ASP A 127 1.57 -5.22 -8.39
N LEU A 128 0.88 -5.62 -7.31
CA LEU A 128 0.97 -6.96 -6.73
C LEU A 128 -0.33 -7.72 -6.92
N SER A 129 -0.21 -8.96 -7.41
CA SER A 129 -1.32 -9.89 -7.54
C SER A 129 -1.58 -10.66 -6.25
N PHE A 130 -2.85 -10.74 -5.86
CA PHE A 130 -3.33 -11.48 -4.70
C PHE A 130 -4.46 -12.43 -5.10
N SER A 131 -4.39 -13.66 -4.60
CA SER A 131 -5.37 -14.74 -4.81
C SER A 131 -5.40 -15.67 -3.59
N GLY A 132 -6.28 -16.69 -3.57
CA GLY A 132 -6.31 -17.69 -2.50
C GLY A 132 -7.04 -17.25 -1.22
N GLU A 133 -7.69 -16.09 -1.23
CA GLU A 133 -8.32 -15.50 -0.05
C GLU A 133 -9.77 -15.96 0.13
N ARG A 134 -10.18 -16.20 1.37
CA ARG A 134 -11.58 -16.48 1.73
C ARG A 134 -12.05 -15.49 2.78
N GLU A 135 -13.18 -14.83 2.52
CA GLU A 135 -13.80 -13.93 3.48
C GLU A 135 -14.46 -14.71 4.63
N LEU A 136 -14.22 -14.29 5.87
CA LEU A 136 -14.86 -14.87 7.05
C LEU A 136 -16.20 -14.20 7.34
N THR A 137 -17.19 -15.00 7.75
CA THR A 137 -18.49 -14.49 8.20
C THR A 137 -18.36 -13.73 9.53
N LYS A 138 -19.32 -12.84 9.85
CA LYS A 138 -19.34 -12.11 11.13
C LYS A 138 -19.26 -13.02 12.36
N ASP A 139 -19.92 -14.19 12.31
CA ASP A 139 -19.83 -15.18 13.38
C ASP A 139 -18.41 -15.78 13.48
N GLN A 140 -17.83 -16.21 12.36
CA GLN A 140 -16.46 -16.73 12.31
C GLN A 140 -15.44 -15.69 12.83
N VAL A 141 -15.58 -14.42 12.45
CA VAL A 141 -14.72 -13.33 12.96
C VAL A 141 -14.86 -13.21 14.49
N SER A 142 -16.08 -13.18 15.00
CA SER A 142 -16.35 -13.08 16.44
C SER A 142 -15.76 -14.25 17.23
N GLN A 143 -15.99 -15.48 16.77
CA GLN A 143 -15.46 -16.69 17.42
C GLN A 143 -13.94 -16.74 17.39
N LEU A 144 -13.34 -16.33 16.27
CA LEU A 144 -11.89 -16.30 16.12
C LEU A 144 -11.26 -15.23 17.02
N LEU A 145 -11.81 -14.01 17.09
CA LEU A 145 -11.32 -12.97 18.01
C LEU A 145 -11.46 -13.39 19.47
N ASN A 146 -12.56 -14.06 19.84
CA ASN A 146 -12.70 -14.62 21.19
C ASN A 146 -11.59 -15.64 21.46
N ALA A 147 -11.36 -16.60 20.56
CA ALA A 147 -10.32 -17.60 20.68
C ALA A 147 -8.91 -16.99 20.81
N LEU A 148 -8.60 -15.96 20.04
CA LEU A 148 -7.31 -15.28 20.01
C LEU A 148 -7.04 -14.37 21.22
N THR A 149 -8.06 -14.07 22.02
CA THR A 149 -7.96 -13.24 23.24
C THR A 149 -8.20 -14.03 24.53
N MET A 150 -8.55 -15.31 24.41
CA MET A 150 -8.75 -16.20 25.56
C MET A 150 -7.44 -16.49 26.29
N LYS A 151 -7.54 -16.59 27.62
CA LYS A 151 -6.45 -17.09 28.45
C LYS A 151 -6.43 -18.62 28.40
N GLY A 152 -5.26 -19.20 28.19
CA GLY A 152 -5.06 -20.65 28.19
C GLY A 152 -4.67 -21.19 26.81
N ARG A 153 -4.72 -22.51 26.66
CA ARG A 153 -4.41 -23.17 25.39
C ARG A 153 -5.64 -23.13 24.49
N VAL A 154 -5.49 -22.60 23.29
CA VAL A 154 -6.50 -22.56 22.24
C VAL A 154 -5.91 -23.19 20.98
N SER A 155 -6.65 -24.11 20.36
CA SER A 155 -6.34 -24.68 19.06
C SER A 155 -7.27 -24.09 18.01
N ILE A 156 -6.69 -23.51 16.95
CA ILE A 156 -7.40 -22.95 15.82
C ILE A 156 -6.88 -23.66 14.58
N THR A 157 -7.77 -24.39 13.92
CA THR A 157 -7.40 -25.28 12.82
C THR A 157 -8.34 -25.09 11.64
N PHE A 158 -7.80 -25.12 10.43
CA PHE A 158 -8.55 -25.19 9.20
C PHE A 158 -8.37 -26.57 8.57
N LYS A 159 -9.44 -27.18 8.09
CA LYS A 159 -9.42 -28.53 7.50
C LYS A 159 -10.11 -28.53 6.17
N SER A 160 -9.41 -28.99 5.13
CA SER A 160 -9.99 -29.21 3.81
C SER A 160 -10.73 -30.55 3.76
N SER A 161 -11.75 -30.62 2.90
CA SER A 161 -12.38 -31.88 2.49
C SER A 161 -11.42 -32.86 1.81
N THR A 162 -10.26 -32.39 1.30
CA THR A 162 -9.21 -33.23 0.71
C THR A 162 -8.29 -33.89 1.74
N GLY A 163 -8.32 -33.43 3.00
CA GLY A 163 -7.52 -33.96 4.10
C GLY A 163 -6.42 -33.01 4.61
N ASP A 164 -6.21 -31.87 3.96
CA ASP A 164 -5.23 -30.87 4.39
C ASP A 164 -5.64 -30.20 5.72
N GLU A 165 -4.66 -29.94 6.58
CA GLU A 165 -4.86 -29.36 7.92
C GLU A 165 -3.87 -28.22 8.16
N TRP A 166 -4.38 -27.01 8.43
CA TRP A 166 -3.58 -25.82 8.74
C TRP A 166 -3.84 -25.36 10.17
N HIS A 167 -2.78 -24.93 10.87
CA HIS A 167 -2.87 -24.48 12.26
C HIS A 167 -2.47 -23.00 12.39
N LEU A 168 -3.41 -22.16 12.83
CA LEU A 168 -3.12 -20.74 13.11
C LEU A 168 -2.48 -20.61 14.49
N SER A 169 -1.37 -19.88 14.58
CA SER A 169 -0.72 -19.62 15.86
C SER A 169 -1.53 -18.66 16.71
N THR A 170 -1.55 -18.89 18.03
CA THR A 170 -2.09 -17.96 19.04
C THR A 170 -0.99 -17.16 19.74
N THR A 171 0.29 -17.41 19.42
CA THR A 171 1.43 -16.80 20.08
C THR A 171 1.53 -15.32 19.72
N GLY A 172 1.16 -14.44 20.66
CA GLY A 172 1.25 -12.99 20.50
C GLY A 172 0.00 -12.31 19.95
N SER A 173 -1.05 -13.07 19.61
CA SER A 173 -2.32 -12.53 19.09
C SER A 173 -2.93 -11.47 20.00
N THR A 174 -3.01 -11.73 21.31
CA THR A 174 -3.58 -10.78 22.28
C THR A 174 -2.77 -9.48 22.35
N ALA A 175 -1.44 -9.54 22.24
CA ALA A 175 -0.59 -8.35 22.29
C ALA A 175 -0.79 -7.46 21.06
N VAL A 176 -0.86 -8.07 19.87
CA VAL A 176 -1.09 -7.38 18.60
C VAL A 176 -2.49 -6.79 18.52
N LEU A 177 -3.53 -7.56 18.88
CA LEU A 177 -4.91 -7.07 18.93
C LEU A 177 -5.09 -5.95 19.98
N LEU A 178 -4.38 -6.02 21.11
CA LEU A 178 -4.38 -4.94 22.10
C LEU A 178 -3.68 -3.70 21.55
N LYS A 179 -2.60 -3.87 20.79
CA LYS A 179 -1.90 -2.74 20.15
C LYS A 179 -2.74 -2.05 19.08
N MET A 180 -3.53 -2.83 18.34
CA MET A 180 -4.54 -2.32 17.41
C MET A 180 -5.61 -1.48 18.13
N ASP A 181 -6.17 -1.99 19.25
CA ASP A 181 -7.10 -1.23 20.08
C ASP A 181 -6.46 0.04 20.67
N ASP A 182 -5.19 -0.02 21.07
CA ASP A 182 -4.45 1.11 21.65
C ASP A 182 -4.28 2.24 20.62
N TYR A 183 -3.81 1.90 19.42
CA TYR A 183 -3.64 2.86 18.33
C TYR A 183 -4.95 3.57 17.96
N GLN A 184 -6.06 2.85 17.92
CA GLN A 184 -7.38 3.40 17.58
C GLN A 184 -8.09 4.04 18.78
N GLY A 185 -7.47 4.07 19.96
CA GLY A 185 -8.07 4.65 21.16
C GLY A 185 -9.31 3.88 21.63
N LEU A 186 -9.33 2.55 21.48
CA LEU A 186 -10.44 1.66 21.84
C LEU A 186 -10.21 0.86 23.14
N VAL A 187 -9.02 0.92 23.73
CA VAL A 187 -8.76 0.27 25.03
C VAL A 187 -9.65 0.83 26.13
N GLY A 188 -10.46 -0.03 26.76
CA GLY A 188 -11.40 0.34 27.81
C GLY A 188 -12.71 0.96 27.31
N THR A 189 -12.98 0.91 25.99
CA THR A 189 -14.29 1.27 25.41
C THR A 189 -15.16 0.03 25.23
N PRO A 190 -16.46 0.17 24.94
CA PRO A 190 -17.31 -0.98 24.57
C PRO A 190 -16.86 -1.69 23.29
N TYR A 191 -16.11 -1.01 22.43
CA TYR A 191 -15.72 -1.45 21.08
C TYR A 191 -14.34 -2.12 21.02
N GLY A 192 -13.59 -2.15 22.13
CA GLY A 192 -12.29 -2.84 22.19
C GLY A 192 -12.42 -4.34 21.94
N ILE A 193 -11.44 -4.93 21.26
CA ILE A 193 -11.34 -6.38 21.04
C ILE A 193 -10.86 -7.05 22.34
N VAL A 194 -9.77 -6.56 22.93
CA VAL A 194 -9.08 -7.25 24.04
C VAL A 194 -9.55 -6.76 25.40
N LYS A 195 -9.59 -5.44 25.61
CA LYS A 195 -9.91 -4.83 26.91
C LYS A 195 -11.12 -3.93 26.77
N LYS A 196 -12.31 -4.52 26.92
CA LYS A 196 -13.57 -3.78 26.92
C LYS A 196 -13.77 -2.97 28.20
N GLY A 197 -14.53 -1.89 28.11
CA GLY A 197 -14.90 -1.04 29.24
C GLY A 197 -16.04 -0.08 28.89
N GLN A 198 -16.16 1.03 29.63
CA GLN A 198 -17.26 2.00 29.48
C GLN A 198 -16.80 3.38 29.00
N ARG A 199 -15.53 3.54 28.63
CA ARG A 199 -15.01 4.82 28.12
C ARG A 199 -15.58 5.09 26.73
N THR A 200 -16.05 6.31 26.50
CA THR A 200 -16.56 6.77 25.19
C THR A 200 -15.79 7.97 24.62
N ALA A 201 -14.97 8.65 25.42
CA ALA A 201 -14.15 9.79 24.98
C ALA A 201 -12.79 9.35 24.42
N ASN A 202 -12.12 10.17 23.60
CA ASN A 202 -10.79 9.92 23.01
C ASN A 202 -10.72 8.66 22.11
N ILE A 203 -11.73 8.43 21.29
CA ILE A 203 -11.70 7.43 20.23
C ILE A 203 -11.10 8.11 18.99
N VAL A 204 -10.09 7.49 18.38
CA VAL A 204 -9.47 8.01 17.17
C VAL A 204 -10.50 7.96 16.03
N GLN A 205 -10.65 9.08 15.34
CA GLN A 205 -11.55 9.18 14.19
C GLN A 205 -10.83 8.73 12.92
N PRO A 206 -11.55 8.21 11.92
CA PRO A 206 -10.95 7.89 10.63
C PRO A 206 -10.39 9.17 10.00
N ASN A 207 -9.23 9.08 9.35
CA ASN A 207 -8.62 10.21 8.67
C ASN A 207 -8.74 10.05 7.15
N GLN A 208 -8.89 11.15 6.41
CA GLN A 208 -8.87 11.11 4.95
C GLN A 208 -7.44 10.87 4.45
N ALA A 209 -7.29 10.06 3.40
CA ALA A 209 -6.02 9.97 2.69
C ALA A 209 -5.65 11.35 2.12
N PRO A 210 -4.37 11.77 2.22
CA PRO A 210 -3.88 12.96 1.54
C PRO A 210 -4.10 12.87 0.03
N VAL A 211 -4.38 14.00 -0.60
CA VAL A 211 -4.55 14.09 -2.05
C VAL A 211 -3.25 14.61 -2.65
N ILE A 212 -2.74 13.91 -3.65
CA ILE A 212 -1.56 14.32 -4.42
C ILE A 212 -2.04 14.65 -5.84
N SER A 213 -1.94 15.93 -6.20
CA SER A 213 -2.23 16.42 -7.54
C SER A 213 -0.96 16.42 -8.39
N ILE A 214 -0.99 15.67 -9.49
CA ILE A 214 0.02 15.73 -10.54
C ILE A 214 -0.36 16.89 -11.47
N PRO A 215 0.52 17.89 -11.69
CA PRO A 215 0.18 19.07 -12.47
C PRO A 215 -0.05 18.72 -13.96
N LEU A 216 -1.05 19.38 -14.57
CA LEU A 216 -1.23 19.37 -16.01
C LEU A 216 -0.33 20.43 -16.65
N ILE A 217 0.51 20.05 -17.61
CA ILE A 217 1.22 21.00 -18.47
C ILE A 217 0.50 21.03 -19.81
N SER A 218 -0.08 22.18 -20.16
CA SER A 218 -0.69 22.46 -21.48
C SER A 218 -1.89 21.60 -21.92
N GLY A 219 -2.73 21.16 -20.98
CA GLY A 219 -4.06 20.62 -21.30
C GLY A 219 -4.09 19.23 -21.95
N ALA A 220 -2.94 18.56 -22.04
CA ALA A 220 -2.82 17.15 -22.33
C ALA A 220 -2.04 16.48 -21.19
N VAL A 221 -2.29 15.18 -20.97
CA VAL A 221 -1.36 14.35 -20.21
C VAL A 221 -0.14 14.16 -21.11
N GLN A 222 0.77 15.13 -21.10
CA GLN A 222 2.11 14.92 -21.58
C GLN A 222 3.06 15.30 -20.45
N GLN A 223 3.57 14.23 -19.85
CA GLN A 223 4.94 13.95 -19.43
C GLN A 223 5.81 15.18 -19.13
N GLN A 224 6.57 15.06 -18.05
CA GLN A 224 7.68 15.95 -17.69
C GLN A 224 8.43 16.46 -18.94
N PRO A 225 8.97 17.70 -18.92
CA PRO A 225 9.62 18.27 -20.09
C PRO A 225 10.61 17.27 -20.70
N VAL A 226 10.56 17.12 -22.02
CA VAL A 226 11.34 16.08 -22.72
C VAL A 226 12.82 16.26 -22.41
N THR A 227 13.43 15.20 -21.86
CA THR A 227 14.88 15.19 -21.60
C THR A 227 15.62 15.34 -22.92
N THR A 228 16.43 16.39 -23.04
CA THR A 228 17.19 16.73 -24.24
C THR A 228 18.55 16.02 -24.27
N ASP A 229 19.21 16.02 -25.42
CA ASP A 229 20.59 15.52 -25.52
C ASP A 229 21.58 16.39 -24.73
N ALA A 230 21.27 17.67 -24.52
CA ALA A 230 22.05 18.56 -23.67
C ALA A 230 21.94 18.15 -22.19
N ASP A 231 20.73 17.80 -21.72
CA ASP A 231 20.53 17.26 -20.38
C ASP A 231 21.31 15.95 -20.19
N ARG A 232 21.19 15.02 -21.15
CA ARG A 232 21.92 13.74 -21.13
C ARG A 232 23.44 13.93 -21.16
N ALA A 233 23.94 14.98 -21.82
CA ALA A 233 25.37 15.26 -21.87
C ALA A 233 25.96 15.65 -20.50
N LEU A 234 25.15 16.16 -19.56
CA LEU A 234 25.59 16.49 -18.20
C LEU A 234 26.14 15.29 -17.44
N ALA A 235 25.63 14.08 -17.73
CA ALA A 235 26.15 12.83 -17.16
C ALA A 235 27.66 12.59 -17.44
N LYS A 236 28.24 13.32 -18.40
CA LYS A 236 29.65 13.25 -18.80
C LYS A 236 30.40 14.56 -18.57
N ASP A 237 29.72 15.61 -18.11
CA ASP A 237 30.34 16.88 -17.82
C ASP A 237 31.17 16.80 -16.52
N PRO A 238 32.47 17.14 -16.52
CA PRO A 238 33.32 16.94 -15.35
C PRO A 238 32.88 17.70 -14.10
N GLU A 239 32.37 18.93 -14.24
CA GLU A 239 31.95 19.74 -13.09
C GLU A 239 30.64 19.19 -12.51
N PHE A 240 29.68 18.86 -13.38
CA PHE A 240 28.42 18.24 -12.99
C PHE A 240 28.65 16.88 -12.29
N VAL A 241 29.44 16.00 -12.92
CA VAL A 241 29.76 14.67 -12.34
C VAL A 241 30.45 14.82 -10.99
N SER A 242 31.37 15.77 -10.83
CA SER A 242 32.04 16.00 -9.53
C SER A 242 31.06 16.47 -8.45
N ARG A 243 30.07 17.31 -8.80
CA ARG A 243 29.02 17.76 -7.89
C ARG A 243 28.14 16.59 -7.45
N ILE A 244 27.69 15.75 -8.39
CA ILE A 244 26.87 14.57 -8.06
C ILE A 244 27.69 13.54 -7.27
N GLN A 245 28.97 13.34 -7.57
CA GLN A 245 29.84 12.45 -6.80
C GLN A 245 29.94 12.84 -5.33
N ALA A 246 30.00 14.14 -5.03
CA ALA A 246 29.98 14.61 -3.66
C ALA A 246 28.65 14.22 -2.95
N ALA A 247 27.52 14.36 -3.64
CA ALA A 247 26.21 13.95 -3.11
C ALA A 247 26.12 12.42 -2.90
N VAL A 248 26.58 11.63 -3.86
CA VAL A 248 26.64 10.15 -3.75
C VAL A 248 27.48 9.73 -2.54
N ASN A 249 28.67 10.30 -2.36
CA ASN A 249 29.56 9.96 -1.24
C ASN A 249 28.98 10.30 0.14
N LEU A 250 28.02 11.23 0.20
CA LEU A 250 27.33 11.60 1.44
C LEU A 250 26.12 10.70 1.75
N SER A 251 25.51 10.11 0.73
CA SER A 251 24.20 9.46 0.83
C SER A 251 24.22 7.95 0.60
N CYS A 252 25.23 7.42 -0.09
CA CYS A 252 25.29 6.02 -0.48
C CYS A 252 26.32 5.26 0.34
N ASP A 253 25.92 4.10 0.88
CA ASP A 253 26.79 3.24 1.69
C ASP A 253 27.93 2.62 0.86
N ILE A 254 27.59 2.00 -0.28
CA ILE A 254 28.53 1.35 -1.19
C ILE A 254 28.03 1.55 -2.62
N ALA A 255 28.17 2.78 -3.13
CA ALA A 255 27.90 3.04 -4.54
C ALA A 255 28.89 2.21 -5.38
N PRO A 256 28.42 1.28 -6.24
CA PRO A 256 29.32 0.60 -7.14
C PRO A 256 29.79 1.57 -8.21
N VAL A 257 31.09 1.63 -8.37
CA VAL A 257 31.74 2.53 -9.32
C VAL A 257 32.53 1.66 -10.29
N GLU A 258 32.22 1.74 -11.58
CA GLU A 258 32.97 1.04 -12.63
C GLU A 258 34.13 1.91 -13.09
N ASP A 259 35.37 1.39 -13.05
CA ASP A 259 36.59 2.13 -13.39
C ASP A 259 36.77 3.49 -12.68
N GLY A 260 36.17 3.65 -11.50
CA GLY A 260 36.21 4.90 -10.74
C GLY A 260 35.31 6.02 -11.30
N LYS A 261 34.37 5.70 -12.19
CA LYS A 261 33.34 6.62 -12.71
C LYS A 261 31.94 6.23 -12.24
N LEU A 262 31.15 7.24 -11.87
CA LEU A 262 29.72 7.05 -11.62
C LEU A 262 29.00 6.80 -12.93
N ASP A 263 28.08 5.85 -12.88
CA ASP A 263 27.03 5.74 -13.89
C ASP A 263 25.88 6.68 -13.50
N LEU A 264 25.63 7.68 -14.34
CA LEU A 264 24.63 8.71 -14.10
C LEU A 264 23.59 8.69 -15.21
N THR A 265 22.32 8.59 -14.83
CA THR A 265 21.20 8.89 -15.72
C THR A 265 20.62 10.24 -15.34
N VAL A 266 20.40 11.10 -16.34
CA VAL A 266 19.88 12.46 -16.16
C VAL A 266 18.58 12.59 -16.93
N ALA A 267 17.53 13.03 -16.24
CA ALA A 267 16.21 13.30 -16.80
C ALA A 267 15.73 14.70 -16.43
N ARG A 268 15.11 15.40 -17.37
CA ARG A 268 14.50 16.70 -17.15
C ARG A 268 13.15 16.55 -16.44
N LEU A 269 12.96 17.30 -15.35
CA LEU A 269 11.75 17.26 -14.52
C LEU A 269 10.95 18.57 -14.60
N SER A 270 11.61 19.72 -14.65
CA SER A 270 10.94 21.01 -14.84
C SER A 270 11.83 21.94 -15.66
N GLU A 271 11.37 23.16 -15.93
CA GLU A 271 12.17 24.16 -16.65
C GLU A 271 13.55 24.39 -16.02
N HIS A 272 13.69 24.19 -14.71
CA HIS A 272 14.92 24.48 -13.96
C HIS A 272 15.47 23.28 -13.17
N GLN A 273 14.81 22.12 -13.24
CA GLN A 273 15.16 20.98 -12.41
C GLN A 273 15.32 19.70 -13.22
N LEU A 274 16.30 18.92 -12.79
CA LEU A 274 16.68 17.61 -13.26
C LEU A 274 16.42 16.58 -12.15
N VAL A 275 16.14 15.35 -12.56
CA VAL A 275 16.33 14.15 -11.75
C VAL A 275 17.60 13.48 -12.21
N VAL A 276 18.48 13.19 -11.26
CA VAL A 276 19.70 12.42 -11.51
C VAL A 276 19.60 11.12 -10.73
N THR A 277 19.85 10.00 -11.41
CA THR A 277 19.92 8.69 -10.76
C THR A 277 21.30 8.08 -10.90
N SER A 278 21.72 7.34 -9.89
CA SER A 278 22.99 6.60 -9.88
C SER A 278 22.88 5.39 -8.96
N PRO A 279 23.52 4.26 -9.29
CA PRO A 279 23.55 3.11 -8.39
C PRO A 279 24.15 3.47 -7.02
N CYS A 280 23.45 3.12 -5.94
CA CYS A 280 23.77 3.59 -4.58
C CYS A 280 24.17 2.44 -3.64
N TRP A 281 23.56 1.27 -3.78
CA TRP A 281 23.96 0.05 -3.09
C TRP A 281 23.45 -1.21 -3.78
N PHE A 282 24.12 -2.33 -3.53
CA PHE A 282 23.68 -3.67 -3.92
C PHE A 282 23.79 -4.61 -2.72
N ALA A 283 22.79 -5.46 -2.56
CA ALA A 283 22.77 -6.57 -1.62
C ALA A 283 22.32 -7.84 -2.35
N ALA A 284 22.23 -8.96 -1.64
CA ALA A 284 21.99 -10.29 -2.19
C ALA A 284 21.13 -10.33 -3.47
N TYR A 285 19.87 -9.92 -3.40
CA TYR A 285 18.90 -9.92 -4.50
C TYR A 285 18.16 -8.58 -4.61
N ASN A 286 18.62 -7.56 -3.88
CA ASN A 286 18.07 -6.20 -3.91
C ASN A 286 19.19 -5.24 -4.32
N TYR A 287 18.79 -4.13 -4.92
CA TYR A 287 19.65 -2.99 -5.21
C TYR A 287 18.88 -1.72 -4.92
N GLY A 288 19.60 -0.61 -4.81
CA GLY A 288 19.01 0.71 -4.71
C GLY A 288 19.80 1.70 -5.53
N ASP A 289 19.09 2.41 -6.39
CA ASP A 289 19.57 3.62 -7.02
C ASP A 289 19.24 4.82 -6.14
N GLY A 290 20.21 5.71 -6.02
CA GLY A 290 19.98 7.02 -5.46
C GLY A 290 19.29 7.90 -6.49
N VAL A 291 18.33 8.69 -6.04
CA VAL A 291 17.59 9.66 -6.84
C VAL A 291 17.73 11.03 -6.21
N TRP A 292 18.31 11.97 -6.95
CA TRP A 292 18.49 13.35 -6.53
C TRP A 292 17.67 14.30 -7.39
N LEU A 293 17.02 15.27 -6.74
CA LEU A 293 16.51 16.47 -7.40
C LEU A 293 17.66 17.48 -7.50
N VAL A 294 17.95 17.91 -8.72
CA VAL A 294 19.10 18.78 -9.03
C VAL A 294 18.60 20.02 -9.75
N ASP A 295 18.95 21.19 -9.24
CA ASP A 295 18.65 22.46 -9.89
C ASP A 295 19.73 22.82 -10.93
N ASP A 296 19.31 23.46 -12.02
CA ASP A 296 20.21 24.01 -13.05
C ASP A 296 21.13 25.10 -12.46
N ASN A 297 20.69 25.80 -11.41
CA ASN A 297 21.58 26.63 -10.61
C ASN A 297 22.54 25.74 -9.77
N ALA A 298 23.80 25.72 -10.19
CA ALA A 298 24.86 24.96 -9.53
C ALA A 298 25.12 25.36 -8.07
N GLU A 299 24.66 26.53 -7.61
CA GLU A 299 24.78 26.96 -6.21
C GLU A 299 23.79 26.25 -5.26
N ILE A 300 22.73 25.63 -5.81
CA ILE A 300 21.74 24.89 -5.02
C ILE A 300 22.21 23.44 -4.92
N GLU A 301 22.46 22.93 -3.71
CA GLU A 301 22.95 21.54 -3.57
C GLU A 301 21.92 20.48 -4.03
N PRO A 302 22.36 19.37 -4.65
CA PRO A 302 21.49 18.24 -4.95
C PRO A 302 20.73 17.75 -3.72
N LYS A 303 19.41 17.60 -3.82
CA LYS A 303 18.57 17.07 -2.74
C LYS A 303 18.32 15.58 -2.98
N LEU A 304 18.83 14.73 -2.09
CA LEU A 304 18.48 13.31 -2.08
C LEU A 304 16.97 13.15 -1.82
N ILE A 305 16.31 12.38 -2.68
CA ILE A 305 14.91 11.97 -2.49
C ILE A 305 14.85 10.59 -1.87
N THR A 306 15.60 9.63 -2.42
CA THR A 306 15.77 8.28 -1.87
C THR A 306 17.10 7.70 -2.34
N ASP A 307 17.64 6.74 -1.59
CA ASP A 307 18.81 5.92 -1.90
C ASP A 307 18.44 4.50 -2.40
N SER A 308 17.15 4.21 -2.49
CA SER A 308 16.60 2.85 -2.58
C SER A 308 15.64 2.68 -3.76
N ALA A 309 15.73 3.53 -4.78
CA ALA A 309 14.87 3.41 -5.96
C ALA A 309 15.24 2.17 -6.76
N THR A 310 14.24 1.48 -7.30
CA THR A 310 14.41 0.48 -8.35
C THR A 310 14.11 1.06 -9.72
N ASN A 311 13.40 2.18 -9.78
CA ASN A 311 13.08 2.87 -11.02
C ASN A 311 12.71 4.35 -10.75
N TYR A 312 13.10 5.24 -11.67
CA TYR A 312 12.48 6.55 -11.85
C TYR A 312 11.96 6.69 -13.28
N ALA A 313 10.70 7.13 -13.42
CA ALA A 313 10.10 7.47 -14.71
C ALA A 313 9.06 8.59 -14.54
N ASP A 314 9.14 9.62 -15.38
CA ASP A 314 8.11 10.65 -15.55
C ASP A 314 7.58 11.30 -14.25
N GLY A 315 8.47 11.60 -13.31
CA GLY A 315 8.10 12.20 -12.02
C GLY A 315 7.55 11.20 -11.00
N THR A 316 7.70 9.89 -11.26
CA THR A 316 7.41 8.83 -10.30
C THR A 316 8.70 8.08 -9.95
N ILE A 317 8.91 7.82 -8.67
CA ILE A 317 9.99 6.97 -8.16
C ILE A 317 9.36 5.74 -7.51
N HIS A 318 9.83 4.55 -7.88
CA HIS A 318 9.44 3.30 -7.26
C HIS A 318 10.60 2.73 -6.45
N GLU A 319 10.29 2.23 -5.26
CA GLU A 319 11.16 1.39 -4.46
C GLU A 319 10.48 0.03 -4.32
N PHE A 320 11.23 -1.05 -4.48
CA PHE A 320 10.74 -2.41 -4.29
C PHE A 320 11.83 -3.30 -3.73
N MET A 321 11.59 -3.91 -2.57
CA MET A 321 12.56 -4.72 -1.86
C MET A 321 11.94 -6.06 -1.48
N MET A 322 12.64 -7.14 -1.80
CA MET A 322 12.31 -8.46 -1.27
C MET A 322 12.83 -8.57 0.16
N GLY A 323 12.00 -9.07 1.09
CA GLY A 323 12.43 -9.23 2.48
C GLY A 323 13.32 -10.46 2.68
N ARG A 324 13.09 -11.54 1.92
CA ARG A 324 13.89 -12.78 1.95
C ARG A 324 14.00 -13.35 0.54
N GLY A 325 15.09 -14.08 0.24
CA GLY A 325 15.55 -14.39 -1.12
C GLY A 325 14.55 -14.92 -2.15
N VAL A 326 13.50 -15.63 -1.75
CA VAL A 326 12.45 -16.11 -2.67
C VAL A 326 11.30 -15.12 -2.87
N GLY A 327 11.36 -13.94 -2.24
CA GLY A 327 10.32 -12.91 -2.33
C GLY A 327 9.00 -13.28 -1.66
N ASP A 328 9.02 -14.11 -0.61
CA ASP A 328 7.79 -14.51 0.12
C ASP A 328 7.20 -13.41 1.04
N CYS A 329 7.83 -12.24 1.01
CA CYS A 329 7.45 -10.99 1.62
C CYS A 329 8.18 -9.87 0.85
N ILE A 330 7.54 -8.72 0.70
CA ILE A 330 8.12 -7.55 0.03
C ILE A 330 7.83 -6.29 0.84
N SER A 331 8.60 -5.24 0.59
CA SER A 331 8.26 -3.86 0.95
C SER A 331 8.44 -2.96 -0.27
N ALA A 332 7.56 -1.98 -0.43
CA ALA A 332 7.62 -1.07 -1.56
C ALA A 332 7.18 0.34 -1.16
N ARG A 333 7.70 1.33 -1.89
CA ARG A 333 7.34 2.74 -1.77
C ARG A 333 7.16 3.35 -3.14
N ARG A 334 6.31 4.38 -3.21
CA ARG A 334 6.10 5.18 -4.42
C ARG A 334 6.15 6.65 -4.05
N TYR A 335 6.99 7.42 -4.73
CA TYR A 335 7.03 8.88 -4.63
C TYR A 335 6.53 9.50 -5.93
N ILE A 336 5.81 10.60 -5.82
CA ILE A 336 5.20 11.28 -6.95
C ILE A 336 5.54 12.77 -6.89
N TRP A 337 6.00 13.31 -8.01
CA TRP A 337 6.19 14.74 -8.19
C TRP A 337 4.85 15.45 -8.32
N ASN A 338 4.57 16.36 -7.39
CA ASN A 338 3.32 17.13 -7.37
C ASN A 338 3.43 18.50 -8.08
N GLY A 339 4.56 18.76 -8.77
CA GLY A 339 4.87 20.07 -9.36
C GLY A 339 5.84 20.92 -8.55
N SER A 340 6.08 20.60 -7.27
CA SER A 340 7.03 21.32 -6.42
C SER A 340 8.01 20.41 -5.68
N GLU A 341 7.58 19.22 -5.26
CA GLU A 341 8.42 18.24 -4.58
C GLU A 341 7.95 16.80 -4.84
N PHE A 342 8.84 15.84 -4.58
CA PHE A 342 8.47 14.42 -4.52
C PHE A 342 7.82 14.11 -3.18
N ILE A 343 6.56 13.68 -3.21
CA ILE A 343 5.80 13.27 -2.03
C ILE A 343 5.73 11.76 -1.97
N LEU A 344 5.94 11.16 -0.79
CA LEU A 344 5.68 9.74 -0.55
C LEU A 344 4.17 9.48 -0.69
N ALA A 345 3.77 8.94 -1.83
CA ALA A 345 2.38 8.64 -2.15
C ALA A 345 1.92 7.36 -1.44
N ASN A 346 2.78 6.33 -1.46
CA ASN A 346 2.47 5.03 -0.88
C ASN A 346 3.70 4.41 -0.22
N SER A 347 3.47 3.71 0.90
CA SER A 347 4.46 2.83 1.54
C SER A 347 3.72 1.63 2.10
N TYR A 348 4.16 0.43 1.73
CA TYR A 348 3.51 -0.81 2.11
C TYR A 348 4.49 -1.98 2.18
N SER A 349 4.03 -3.05 2.83
CA SER A 349 4.68 -4.36 2.79
C SER A 349 3.64 -5.44 2.61
N THR A 350 4.08 -6.69 2.51
CA THR A 350 3.19 -7.86 2.52
C THR A 350 3.28 -8.70 3.80
N GLY A 351 3.92 -8.12 4.81
CA GLY A 351 4.04 -8.64 6.16
C GLY A 351 5.24 -9.53 6.39
N LEU A 352 5.14 -10.43 7.36
CA LEU A 352 6.25 -11.31 7.73
C LEU A 352 6.51 -12.36 6.65
N CYS A 353 7.78 -12.65 6.42
CA CYS A 353 8.30 -13.67 5.51
C CYS A 353 8.01 -15.08 6.04
N ARG A 354 6.76 -15.51 5.87
CA ARG A 354 6.19 -16.76 6.39
C ARG A 354 5.78 -17.71 5.26
N GLU A 355 6.30 -17.55 4.05
CA GLU A 355 6.07 -18.48 2.92
C GLU A 355 4.58 -18.79 2.67
N ILE A 356 3.71 -17.79 2.81
CA ILE A 356 2.28 -17.98 2.53
C ILE A 356 2.06 -17.98 1.02
N ALA A 357 2.62 -17.02 0.29
CA ALA A 357 2.52 -16.95 -1.16
C ALA A 357 3.72 -16.17 -1.70
N PRO A 358 4.09 -16.35 -2.99
CA PRO A 358 5.00 -15.44 -3.69
C PRO A 358 4.51 -14.00 -3.55
N GLY A 359 5.41 -13.06 -3.28
CA GLY A 359 5.08 -11.66 -3.02
C GLY A 359 4.49 -11.39 -1.63
N GLY A 360 4.05 -12.42 -0.89
CA GLY A 360 3.49 -12.35 0.46
C GLY A 360 1.97 -12.53 0.52
N ALA A 361 1.44 -12.54 1.75
CA ALA A 361 0.06 -12.95 1.98
C ALA A 361 -0.97 -11.85 1.69
N TRP A 362 -0.66 -10.62 2.08
CA TRP A 362 -1.62 -9.52 2.22
C TRP A 362 -1.01 -8.20 1.77
N PHE A 363 -1.85 -7.23 1.39
CA PHE A 363 -1.41 -5.84 1.22
C PHE A 363 -1.49 -5.08 2.55
N LEU A 364 -0.36 -4.61 3.07
CA LEU A 364 -0.25 -3.94 4.38
C LEU A 364 0.37 -2.54 4.27
N PRO A 365 -0.44 -1.51 3.98
CA PRO A 365 0.05 -0.15 3.84
C PRO A 365 0.28 0.53 5.20
N THR A 366 1.31 1.37 5.25
CA THR A 366 1.52 2.38 6.31
C THR A 366 1.19 3.78 5.83
N THR A 367 1.30 4.01 4.52
CA THR A 367 1.00 5.29 3.88
C THR A 367 0.17 5.03 2.63
N VAL A 368 -0.99 5.66 2.54
CA VAL A 368 -1.82 5.71 1.34
C VAL A 368 -2.16 7.16 1.01
N SER A 369 -2.32 7.43 -0.28
CA SER A 369 -2.75 8.73 -0.81
C SER A 369 -3.75 8.53 -1.93
N THR A 370 -4.59 9.53 -2.16
CA THR A 370 -5.40 9.64 -3.37
C THR A 370 -4.62 10.44 -4.38
N VAL A 371 -4.14 9.80 -5.45
CA VAL A 371 -3.40 10.47 -6.51
C VAL A 371 -4.35 10.82 -7.64
N ILE A 372 -4.28 12.05 -8.13
CA ILE A 372 -5.09 12.57 -9.23
C ILE A 372 -4.23 13.39 -10.18
N VAL A 373 -4.73 13.62 -11.40
CA VAL A 373 -4.14 14.55 -12.36
C VAL A 373 -4.96 15.83 -12.38
N GLY A 374 -4.27 16.97 -12.26
CA GLY A 374 -4.88 18.30 -12.22
C GLY A 374 -5.42 18.69 -10.84
N ASP A 375 -6.31 19.68 -10.86
CA ASP A 375 -6.89 20.26 -9.64
C ASP A 375 -7.81 19.27 -8.91
N ASP A 376 -7.72 19.24 -7.59
CA ASP A 376 -8.60 18.43 -6.75
C ASP A 376 -10.05 18.96 -6.78
N PRO A 377 -11.02 18.19 -7.33
CA PRO A 377 -12.40 18.63 -7.44
C PRO A 377 -13.09 18.81 -6.06
N ALA A 378 -12.54 18.20 -5.01
CA ALA A 378 -13.00 18.32 -3.64
C ALA A 378 -12.03 19.11 -2.75
N ALA A 379 -11.16 19.96 -3.33
CA ALA A 379 -10.24 20.79 -2.55
C ALA A 379 -10.96 21.54 -1.41
N GLY A 380 -10.45 21.38 -0.19
CA GLY A 380 -11.05 21.96 1.02
C GLY A 380 -12.25 21.20 1.61
N ILE A 381 -12.65 20.07 1.02
CA ILE A 381 -13.68 19.16 1.53
C ILE A 381 -13.03 17.91 2.10
N ASP A 382 -13.31 17.66 3.38
CA ASP A 382 -13.06 16.36 4.02
C ASP A 382 -14.21 15.41 3.66
N CYS A 383 -13.93 14.48 2.75
CA CYS A 383 -14.86 13.50 2.23
C CYS A 383 -15.22 12.39 3.23
N ARG A 384 -14.58 12.36 4.41
CA ARG A 384 -14.95 11.48 5.52
C ARG A 384 -15.81 12.17 6.58
N SER A 385 -16.06 13.47 6.43
CA SER A 385 -16.88 14.26 7.36
C SER A 385 -18.30 14.49 6.84
N GLU A 386 -19.13 15.11 7.68
CA GLU A 386 -20.50 15.52 7.30
C GLU A 386 -20.55 16.49 6.11
N HIS A 387 -19.42 17.14 5.75
CA HIS A 387 -19.34 17.96 4.53
C HIS A 387 -19.65 17.17 3.27
N ALA A 388 -19.39 15.86 3.27
CA ALA A 388 -19.72 14.96 2.18
C ALA A 388 -21.23 14.69 2.03
N TYR A 389 -22.09 15.07 2.99
CA TYR A 389 -23.51 14.66 2.98
C TYR A 389 -24.41 15.58 2.16
N SER A 390 -23.90 16.76 1.76
CA SER A 390 -24.60 17.63 0.81
C SER A 390 -24.46 17.07 -0.61
N THR A 391 -25.40 17.40 -1.52
CA THR A 391 -25.27 17.00 -2.94
C THR A 391 -23.96 17.48 -3.55
N GLU A 392 -23.55 18.72 -3.24
CA GLU A 392 -22.27 19.27 -3.71
C GLU A 392 -21.09 18.49 -3.15
N GLY A 393 -21.08 18.22 -1.84
CA GLY A 393 -20.07 17.41 -1.17
C GLY A 393 -19.95 16.01 -1.77
N MET A 394 -21.07 15.28 -1.88
CA MET A 394 -21.11 13.96 -2.51
C MET A 394 -20.55 14.01 -3.93
N THR A 395 -20.96 14.99 -4.74
CA THR A 395 -20.53 15.11 -6.13
C THR A 395 -19.02 15.36 -6.23
N LYS A 396 -18.50 16.31 -5.45
CA LYS A 396 -17.08 16.66 -5.46
C LYS A 396 -16.21 15.51 -4.95
N CYS A 397 -16.62 14.84 -3.88
CA CYS A 397 -15.92 13.68 -3.35
C CYS A 397 -15.90 12.51 -4.34
N ALA A 398 -17.04 12.19 -4.96
CA ALA A 398 -17.11 11.16 -5.99
C ALA A 398 -16.29 11.52 -7.24
N LEU A 399 -16.19 12.81 -7.60
CA LEU A 399 -15.31 13.27 -8.68
C LEU A 399 -13.83 13.07 -8.35
N ARG A 400 -13.41 13.28 -7.10
CA ARG A 400 -12.03 13.02 -6.66
C ARG A 400 -11.69 11.54 -6.77
N GLU A 401 -12.60 10.68 -6.29
CA GLU A 401 -12.43 9.23 -6.40
C GLU A 401 -12.39 8.78 -7.86
N LEU A 402 -13.32 9.28 -8.69
CA LEU A 402 -13.32 9.00 -10.13
C LEU A 402 -12.00 9.43 -10.79
N ALA A 403 -11.49 10.63 -10.52
CA ALA A 403 -10.22 11.11 -11.06
C ALA A 403 -9.04 10.20 -10.66
N SER A 404 -9.06 9.67 -9.44
CA SER A 404 -8.02 8.74 -8.96
C SER A 404 -8.09 7.38 -9.65
N VAL A 405 -9.30 6.83 -9.81
CA VAL A 405 -9.50 5.56 -10.52
C VAL A 405 -9.20 5.71 -12.03
N GLU A 406 -9.51 6.86 -12.63
CA GLU A 406 -9.15 7.15 -14.02
C GLU A 406 -7.64 7.22 -14.23
N LEU A 407 -6.87 7.76 -13.26
CA LEU A 407 -5.41 7.70 -13.31
C LEU A 407 -4.91 6.24 -13.27
N LYS A 408 -5.38 5.43 -12.31
CA LYS A 408 -5.02 4.00 -12.22
C LYS A 408 -5.35 3.24 -13.52
N LEU A 409 -6.49 3.58 -14.14
CA LEU A 409 -6.89 2.99 -15.42
C LEU A 409 -5.89 3.33 -16.53
N THR A 410 -5.44 4.59 -16.61
CA THR A 410 -4.39 5.01 -17.55
C THR A 410 -3.08 4.28 -17.30
N GLU A 411 -2.62 4.21 -16.05
CA GLU A 411 -1.38 3.50 -15.67
C GLU A 411 -1.42 2.03 -16.10
N VAL A 412 -2.54 1.33 -15.87
CA VAL A 412 -2.69 -0.07 -16.30
C VAL A 412 -2.69 -0.19 -17.83
N ILE A 413 -3.36 0.71 -18.56
CA ILE A 413 -3.33 0.71 -20.04
C ILE A 413 -1.93 0.92 -20.57
N GLU A 414 -1.18 1.86 -20.00
CA GLU A 414 0.22 2.11 -20.35
C GLU A 414 1.09 0.88 -20.08
N SER A 415 0.88 0.20 -18.95
CA SER A 415 1.61 -1.03 -18.64
C SER A 415 1.30 -2.17 -19.63
N ILE A 416 0.05 -2.32 -20.08
CA ILE A 416 -0.33 -3.30 -21.12
C ILE A 416 0.33 -2.94 -22.45
N ASN A 417 0.30 -1.67 -22.84
CA ASN A 417 0.89 -1.20 -24.08
C ASN A 417 2.41 -1.31 -24.10
N ALA A 418 3.05 -1.38 -22.93
CA ALA A 418 4.50 -1.56 -22.81
C ALA A 418 4.95 -3.04 -22.89
N LEU A 419 4.03 -4.01 -22.81
CA LEU A 419 4.37 -5.44 -22.94
C LEU A 419 4.95 -5.75 -24.32
N GLU A 420 5.98 -6.58 -24.37
CA GLU A 420 6.65 -6.94 -25.63
C GLU A 420 5.68 -7.61 -26.61
N SER A 421 4.85 -8.53 -26.10
CA SER A 421 3.80 -9.20 -26.88
C SER A 421 2.78 -8.25 -27.52
N VAL A 422 2.53 -7.09 -26.88
CA VAL A 422 1.61 -6.07 -27.39
C VAL A 422 2.32 -5.13 -28.36
N THR A 423 3.48 -4.59 -27.98
CA THR A 423 4.27 -3.67 -28.81
C THR A 423 4.71 -4.28 -30.14
N ALA A 424 5.03 -5.59 -30.15
CA ALA A 424 5.41 -6.31 -31.36
C ALA A 424 4.22 -6.61 -32.30
N ASN A 425 2.97 -6.38 -31.84
CA ASN A 425 1.76 -6.70 -32.60
C ASN A 425 0.88 -5.45 -32.80
N ALA A 426 1.03 -4.81 -33.96
CA ALA A 426 0.29 -3.61 -34.33
C ALA A 426 -1.24 -3.84 -34.39
N GLU A 427 -1.70 -5.03 -34.77
CA GLU A 427 -3.13 -5.36 -34.79
C GLU A 427 -3.69 -5.43 -33.36
N LEU A 428 -2.95 -6.07 -32.45
CA LEU A 428 -3.32 -6.16 -31.03
C LEU A 428 -3.35 -4.78 -30.37
N THR A 429 -2.33 -3.96 -30.61
CA THR A 429 -2.25 -2.57 -30.11
C THR A 429 -3.44 -1.73 -30.60
N ALA A 430 -3.78 -1.82 -31.89
CA ALA A 430 -4.93 -1.12 -32.46
C ALA A 430 -6.26 -1.63 -31.88
N ALA A 431 -6.40 -2.94 -31.68
CA ALA A 431 -7.59 -3.54 -31.08
C ALA A 431 -7.80 -3.08 -29.63
N PHE A 432 -6.75 -3.04 -28.81
CA PHE A 432 -6.83 -2.52 -27.44
C PHE A 432 -7.22 -1.04 -27.41
N SER A 433 -6.59 -0.22 -28.25
CA SER A 433 -6.91 1.20 -28.37
C SER A 433 -8.37 1.42 -28.76
N GLN A 434 -8.87 0.67 -29.75
CA GLN A 434 -10.25 0.74 -30.18
C GLN A 434 -11.23 0.24 -29.11
N ALA A 435 -10.91 -0.85 -28.41
CA ALA A 435 -11.73 -1.38 -27.32
C ALA A 435 -11.89 -0.35 -26.20
N GLN A 436 -10.79 0.34 -25.84
CA GLN A 436 -10.82 1.37 -24.81
C GLN A 436 -11.65 2.60 -25.24
N ALA A 437 -11.52 3.06 -26.48
CA ALA A 437 -12.31 4.17 -27.01
C ALA A 437 -13.82 3.84 -27.05
N SER A 438 -14.17 2.62 -27.47
CA SER A 438 -15.55 2.11 -27.45
C SER A 438 -16.11 2.03 -26.03
N TRP A 439 -15.31 1.56 -25.07
CA TRP A 439 -15.70 1.49 -23.66
C TRP A 439 -15.95 2.88 -23.06
N LEU A 440 -15.10 3.87 -23.36
CA LEU A 440 -15.31 5.26 -22.91
C LEU A 440 -16.62 5.85 -23.43
N THR A 441 -16.95 5.56 -24.69
CA THR A 441 -18.24 5.95 -25.30
C THR A 441 -19.40 5.30 -24.57
N TYR A 442 -19.35 3.98 -24.39
CA TYR A 442 -20.36 3.22 -23.65
C TYR A 442 -20.58 3.77 -22.24
N ARG A 443 -19.50 3.98 -21.46
CA ARG A 443 -19.57 4.54 -20.10
C ARG A 443 -20.29 5.89 -20.08
N ASN A 444 -19.93 6.78 -20.99
CA ASN A 444 -20.53 8.11 -21.04
C ASN A 444 -22.02 8.06 -21.40
N ASP A 445 -22.39 7.25 -22.40
CA ASP A 445 -23.77 7.15 -22.88
C ASP A 445 -24.69 6.49 -21.84
N VAL A 446 -24.25 5.39 -21.21
CA VAL A 446 -25.06 4.69 -20.20
C VAL A 446 -25.24 5.54 -18.94
N CYS A 447 -24.18 6.19 -18.45
CA CYS A 447 -24.29 7.04 -17.26
C CYS A 447 -25.09 8.32 -17.54
N MET A 448 -25.06 8.84 -18.78
CA MET A 448 -25.95 9.91 -19.20
C MET A 448 -27.41 9.46 -19.20
N ALA A 449 -27.69 8.25 -19.70
CA ALA A 449 -29.03 7.67 -19.68
C ALA A 449 -29.54 7.50 -18.24
N GLU A 450 -28.72 7.00 -17.32
CA GLU A 450 -29.06 6.90 -15.90
C GLU A 450 -29.35 8.28 -15.29
N ARG A 451 -28.50 9.27 -15.54
CA ARG A 451 -28.71 10.65 -15.07
C ARG A 451 -30.05 11.22 -15.54
N LEU A 452 -30.47 10.94 -16.77
CA LEU A 452 -31.72 11.47 -17.33
C LEU A 452 -32.96 10.97 -16.59
N THR A 453 -32.88 9.87 -15.85
CA THR A 453 -33.97 9.42 -14.96
C THR A 453 -34.17 10.33 -13.74
N TYR A 454 -33.23 11.25 -13.48
CA TYR A 454 -33.22 12.21 -12.36
C TYR A 454 -33.18 13.68 -12.83
N ALA A 455 -33.63 13.97 -14.07
CA ALA A 455 -33.41 15.25 -14.74
C ALA A 455 -33.89 16.51 -13.98
N GLU A 456 -34.88 16.39 -13.10
CA GLU A 456 -35.46 17.53 -12.35
C GLU A 456 -34.90 17.70 -10.93
N GLY A 457 -33.94 16.87 -10.50
CA GLY A 457 -33.44 16.83 -9.12
C GLY A 457 -31.93 17.07 -8.98
N THR A 458 -31.50 17.50 -7.81
CA THR A 458 -30.08 17.67 -7.45
C THR A 458 -29.31 16.33 -7.47
N MET A 459 -30.01 15.20 -7.42
CA MET A 459 -29.44 13.85 -7.48
C MET A 459 -28.87 13.46 -8.85
N GLY A 460 -29.19 14.18 -9.93
CA GLY A 460 -28.69 13.81 -11.26
C GLY A 460 -27.16 13.77 -11.34
N LEU A 461 -26.46 14.74 -10.74
CA LEU A 461 -24.99 14.77 -10.77
C LEU A 461 -24.36 13.64 -9.94
N PRO A 462 -24.74 13.41 -8.66
CA PRO A 462 -24.26 12.24 -7.91
C PRO A 462 -24.49 10.92 -8.64
N VAL A 463 -25.65 10.72 -9.26
CA VAL A 463 -25.95 9.49 -10.04
C VAL A 463 -25.03 9.35 -11.24
N LEU A 464 -24.84 10.43 -12.01
CA LEU A 464 -23.92 10.42 -13.16
C LEU A 464 -22.51 10.02 -12.75
N ILE A 465 -21.98 10.64 -11.70
CA ILE A 465 -20.59 10.41 -11.26
C ILE A 465 -20.45 9.04 -10.61
N GLY A 466 -21.42 8.61 -9.80
CA GLY A 466 -21.46 7.27 -9.21
C GLY A 466 -21.43 6.17 -10.27
N CYS A 467 -22.26 6.28 -11.32
CA CYS A 467 -22.23 5.35 -12.46
C CYS A 467 -20.87 5.32 -13.13
N LYS A 468 -20.26 6.50 -13.37
CA LYS A 468 -18.93 6.58 -13.99
C LYS A 468 -17.87 5.91 -13.13
N LEU A 469 -17.87 6.15 -11.82
CA LEU A 469 -16.94 5.55 -10.88
C LEU A 469 -17.06 4.03 -10.89
N GLU A 470 -18.28 3.50 -10.70
CA GLU A 470 -18.52 2.05 -10.67
C GLU A 470 -18.06 1.35 -11.96
N LEU A 471 -18.40 1.91 -13.13
CA LEU A 471 -17.98 1.32 -14.41
C LEU A 471 -16.46 1.39 -14.60
N THR A 472 -15.81 2.47 -14.14
CA THR A 472 -14.36 2.64 -14.26
C THR A 472 -13.62 1.66 -13.36
N GLU A 473 -14.09 1.42 -12.13
CA GLU A 473 -13.53 0.41 -11.24
C GLU A 473 -13.67 -1.01 -11.81
N LYS A 474 -14.80 -1.34 -12.44
CA LYS A 474 -14.98 -2.63 -13.12
C LYS A 474 -13.99 -2.78 -14.27
N ARG A 475 -13.84 -1.74 -15.09
CA ARG A 475 -12.92 -1.75 -16.22
C ARG A 475 -11.46 -1.87 -15.78
N LEU A 476 -11.08 -1.21 -14.69
CA LEU A 476 -9.75 -1.33 -14.12
C LEU A 476 -9.42 -2.80 -13.79
N ARG A 477 -10.33 -3.50 -13.12
CA ARG A 477 -10.17 -4.94 -12.80
C ARG A 477 -10.09 -5.81 -14.04
N GLU A 478 -10.94 -5.56 -15.04
CA GLU A 478 -10.88 -6.28 -16.33
C GLU A 478 -9.52 -6.13 -17.01
N LEU A 479 -8.96 -4.92 -17.01
CA LEU A 479 -7.66 -4.65 -17.62
C LEU A 479 -6.51 -5.27 -16.83
N GLN A 480 -6.55 -5.27 -15.50
CA GLN A 480 -5.56 -5.97 -14.66
C GLN A 480 -5.52 -7.48 -14.97
N LEU A 481 -6.69 -8.12 -15.03
CA LEU A 481 -6.77 -9.54 -15.44
C LEU A 481 -6.28 -9.77 -16.87
N THR A 482 -6.50 -8.81 -17.77
CA THR A 482 -6.00 -8.88 -19.14
C THR A 482 -4.48 -8.76 -19.19
N LYS A 483 -3.89 -7.82 -18.44
CA LYS A 483 -2.44 -7.64 -18.27
C LYS A 483 -1.81 -8.93 -17.78
N GLU A 484 -2.35 -9.51 -16.72
CA GLU A 484 -1.88 -10.78 -16.17
C GLU A 484 -1.93 -11.91 -17.22
N SER A 485 -3.05 -12.07 -17.94
CA SER A 485 -3.17 -13.08 -19.00
C SER A 485 -2.18 -12.89 -20.15
N LEU A 486 -1.79 -11.65 -20.47
CA LEU A 486 -0.81 -11.36 -21.51
C LEU A 486 0.60 -11.71 -21.06
N ILE A 487 0.97 -11.35 -19.82
CA ILE A 487 2.29 -11.67 -19.23
C ILE A 487 2.50 -13.20 -19.22
N TYR A 488 1.49 -13.97 -18.81
CA TYR A 488 1.60 -15.44 -18.79
C TYR A 488 1.78 -16.08 -20.17
N ARG A 489 1.45 -15.39 -21.27
CA ARG A 489 1.65 -15.92 -22.64
C ARG A 489 3.04 -15.64 -23.20
N GLU A 490 3.84 -14.82 -22.53
CA GLU A 490 5.24 -14.55 -22.89
C GLU A 490 6.19 -15.65 -22.40
N HIS A 491 5.73 -16.49 -21.47
CA HIS A 491 6.40 -17.69 -20.98
C HIS A 491 5.77 -18.95 -21.58
#